data_AF-A0A251XLV2-F1
#
_entry.id   AF-A0A251XLV2-F1
#
_cell.length_a   1.000
_cell.length_b   1.000
_cell.length_c   1.000
_cell.angle_alpha   90.00
_cell.angle_beta   90.00
_cell.angle_gamma   90.00
#
_symmetry.space_group_name_H-M   'P 1'
#
loop_
_entity.id
_entity.type
_entity.pdbx_description
1 polymer ?
#
loop_
_entity_poly.entity_id
_entity_poly.type
_entity_poly.pdbx_seq_one_letter_code
_entity_poly.pdbx_strand_id
1 'polypeptide(L)'
;MGEWRPWRRRMDWDLGAVDAPIRPLVPVLDFTRDSLEWGRKLAPGLLEITRDDFEVIRQAMRRGAPEPSRRVIRGGSGPWTPVASDRDLLR
;
A
#
# COMPACT_ATOMS: atom_id res chain seq x y z
N MET A 1 8.78 38.79 -0.97
CA MET A 1 8.11 37.56 -0.51
C MET A 1 8.69 36.40 -1.29
N GLY A 2 9.21 35.36 -0.62
CA GLY A 2 9.71 34.18 -1.29
C GLY A 2 8.56 33.39 -1.91
N GLU A 3 8.67 33.06 -3.20
CA GLU A 3 7.74 32.18 -3.90
C GLU A 3 7.84 30.77 -3.32
N TRP A 4 6.71 30.13 -3.02
CA TRP A 4 6.66 28.74 -2.57
C TRP A 4 7.24 27.83 -3.66
N ARG A 5 8.30 27.08 -3.35
CA ARG A 5 8.94 26.12 -4.26
C ARG A 5 8.92 24.72 -3.64
N PRO A 6 7.95 23.85 -4.00
CA PRO A 6 7.87 22.52 -3.43
C PRO A 6 9.06 21.67 -3.89
N TRP A 7 9.65 20.91 -2.97
CA TRP A 7 10.69 19.94 -3.30
C TRP A 7 10.13 18.84 -4.21
N ARG A 8 10.83 18.53 -5.30
CA ARG A 8 10.46 17.46 -6.26
C ARG A 8 11.71 16.67 -6.63
N ARG A 9 11.55 15.36 -6.80
CA ARG A 9 12.61 14.47 -7.29
C ARG A 9 12.09 13.75 -8.53
N ARG A 10 12.92 13.67 -9.58
CA ARG A 10 12.64 12.82 -10.73
C ARG A 10 12.75 11.36 -10.30
N MET A 11 11.73 10.56 -10.62
CA MET A 11 11.67 9.12 -10.31
C MET A 11 11.27 8.36 -11.57
N ASP A 12 11.87 7.19 -11.76
CA ASP A 12 11.45 6.23 -12.75
C ASP A 12 10.53 5.19 -12.08
N TRP A 13 9.50 4.75 -12.80
CA TRP A 13 8.47 3.85 -12.28
C TRP A 13 8.70 2.41 -12.78
N ASP A 14 8.47 1.43 -11.90
CA ASP A 14 8.38 0.01 -12.30
C ASP A 14 7.02 -0.23 -12.97
N LEU A 15 7.00 -0.31 -14.30
CA LEU A 15 5.79 -0.48 -15.10
C LEU A 15 5.09 -1.84 -14.89
N GLY A 16 5.76 -2.81 -14.24
CA GLY A 16 5.19 -4.11 -13.91
C GLY A 16 4.49 -4.14 -12.54
N ALA A 17 4.43 -3.01 -11.83
CA ALA A 17 3.77 -2.92 -10.54
C ALA A 17 2.24 -2.82 -10.72
N VAL A 18 1.52 -3.62 -9.95
CA VAL A 18 0.07 -3.60 -9.76
C VAL A 18 -0.28 -3.24 -8.33
N ASP A 19 -1.53 -2.85 -8.10
CA ASP A 19 -2.04 -2.56 -6.76
C ASP A 19 -1.96 -3.81 -5.87
N ALA A 20 -1.48 -3.61 -4.65
CA ALA A 20 -1.39 -4.65 -3.62
C ALA A 20 -2.15 -4.21 -2.37
N PRO A 21 -3.08 -5.03 -1.83
CA PRO A 21 -3.71 -4.73 -0.56
C PRO A 21 -2.66 -4.69 0.56
N ILE A 22 -2.69 -3.65 1.39
CA ILE A 22 -1.73 -3.49 2.51
C ILE A 22 -2.03 -4.44 3.69
N ARG A 23 -3.30 -4.81 3.91
CA ARG A 23 -3.74 -5.57 5.09
C ARG A 23 -3.01 -6.92 5.27
N PRO A 24 -2.82 -7.75 4.22
CA PRO A 24 -2.05 -8.98 4.34
C PRO A 24 -0.57 -8.77 4.67
N LEU A 25 -0.03 -7.57 4.44
CA LEU A 25 1.39 -7.25 4.65
C LEU A 25 1.67 -6.71 6.06
N VAL A 26 0.68 -6.13 6.74
CA VAL A 26 0.81 -5.58 8.10
C VAL A 26 1.49 -6.53 9.11
N PRO A 27 1.25 -7.85 9.10
CA PRO A 27 1.92 -8.75 10.06
C PRO A 27 3.40 -9.00 9.76
N VAL A 28 3.87 -8.70 8.55
CA VAL A 28 5.22 -9.07 8.08
C VAL A 28 6.14 -7.88 7.82
N LEU A 29 5.60 -6.65 7.78
CA LEU A 29 6.39 -5.44 7.59
C LEU A 29 6.93 -4.94 8.93
N ASP A 30 8.22 -4.59 8.96
CA ASP A 30 8.90 -4.08 10.14
C ASP A 30 8.33 -2.74 10.59
N PHE A 31 7.95 -1.85 9.67
CA PHE A 31 7.37 -0.57 10.09
C PHE A 31 5.97 -0.70 10.73
N THR A 32 5.28 -1.84 10.59
CA THR A 32 3.91 -2.05 11.11
C THR A 32 3.82 -2.99 12.31
N ARG A 33 4.73 -3.97 12.43
CA ARG A 33 4.62 -5.09 13.39
C ARG A 33 4.54 -4.69 14.87
N ASP A 34 5.07 -3.52 15.25
CA ASP A 34 5.16 -3.10 16.66
C ASP A 34 4.10 -2.08 17.08
N SER A 35 3.13 -1.75 16.22
CA SER A 35 2.12 -0.73 16.55
C SER A 35 0.79 -0.94 15.84
N LEU A 36 -0.31 -0.94 16.61
CA LEU A 36 -1.66 -0.85 16.06
C LEU A 36 -1.94 0.51 15.39
N GLU A 37 -1.17 1.54 15.75
CA GLU A 37 -1.25 2.90 15.21
C GLU A 37 -0.25 3.14 14.08
N TRP A 38 0.24 2.09 13.42
CA TRP A 38 1.26 2.17 12.37
C TRP A 38 0.89 3.16 11.26
N GLY A 39 -0.40 3.35 10.97
CA GLY A 39 -0.89 4.31 9.97
C GLY A 39 -0.46 5.75 10.25
N ARG A 40 -0.23 6.12 11.52
CA ARG A 40 0.28 7.44 11.88
C ARG A 40 1.67 7.72 11.32
N LYS A 41 2.47 6.67 11.08
CA LYS A 41 3.79 6.79 10.45
C LYS A 41 3.73 7.27 8.99
N LEU A 42 2.57 7.13 8.32
CA LEU A 42 2.37 7.56 6.93
C LEU A 42 1.90 9.01 6.79
N ALA A 43 1.39 9.63 7.86
CA ALA A 43 0.87 10.99 7.85
C ALA A 43 1.85 12.07 7.32
N PRO A 44 3.18 11.96 7.54
CA PRO A 44 4.15 12.90 6.95
C PRO A 44 4.27 12.82 5.42
N GLY A 45 3.71 11.79 4.77
CA GLY A 45 3.75 11.59 3.32
C GLY A 45 5.04 10.96 2.79
N LEU A 46 6.12 10.96 3.57
CA LEU A 46 7.37 10.26 3.29
C LEU A 46 7.83 9.50 4.52
N LEU A 47 8.15 8.21 4.34
CA LEU A 47 8.64 7.31 5.37
C LEU A 47 9.81 6.52 4.79
N GLU A 48 10.91 6.45 5.54
CA GLU A 48 11.98 5.49 5.26
C GLU A 48 11.57 4.10 5.76
N ILE A 49 11.79 3.09 4.92
CA ILE A 49 11.50 1.68 5.24
C ILE A 49 12.76 0.84 5.07
N THR A 50 12.79 -0.33 5.70
CA THR A 50 13.90 -1.26 5.55
C THR A 50 13.98 -1.82 4.12
N ARG A 51 15.14 -2.35 3.74
CA ARG A 51 15.28 -3.04 2.46
C ARG A 51 14.34 -4.26 2.37
N ASP A 52 14.13 -4.94 3.48
CA ASP A 52 13.28 -6.13 3.54
C ASP A 52 11.81 -5.76 3.34
N ASP A 53 11.34 -4.69 4.00
CA ASP A 53 9.99 -4.14 3.78
C ASP A 53 9.78 -3.76 2.31
N PHE A 54 10.77 -3.10 1.69
CA PHE A 54 10.71 -2.75 0.28
C PHE A 54 10.55 -3.98 -0.63
N GLU A 55 11.33 -5.04 -0.41
CA GLU A 55 11.21 -6.26 -1.22
C GLU A 55 9.89 -6.98 -1.02
N VAL A 56 9.36 -7.03 0.22
CA VAL A 56 8.03 -7.59 0.51
C VAL A 56 6.94 -6.84 -0.25
N ILE A 57 6.94 -5.51 -0.19
CA ILE A 57 5.97 -4.66 -0.91
C ILE A 57 6.12 -4.86 -2.42
N ARG A 58 7.34 -4.81 -2.95
CA ARG A 58 7.62 -5.00 -4.38
C ARG A 58 7.15 -6.35 -4.89
N GLN A 59 7.34 -7.42 -4.13
CA GLN A 59 6.86 -8.75 -4.50
C GLN A 59 5.33 -8.82 -4.50
N ALA A 60 4.68 -8.21 -3.51
CA ALA A 60 3.21 -8.13 -3.46
C ALA A 60 2.65 -7.35 -4.66
N MET A 61 3.27 -6.22 -5.01
CA MET A 61 2.91 -5.40 -6.18
C MET A 61 3.21 -6.09 -7.52
N ARG A 62 4.02 -7.14 -7.58
CA ARG A 62 4.28 -7.87 -8.84
C ARG A 62 3.43 -9.12 -9.00
N ARG A 63 3.03 -9.76 -7.89
CA ARG A 63 2.22 -10.98 -7.90
C ARG A 63 0.72 -10.69 -7.98
N GLY A 64 0.30 -9.49 -7.56
CA GLY A 64 -1.08 -9.24 -7.15
C GLY A 64 -1.34 -10.05 -5.88
N ALA A 65 -1.26 -9.40 -4.71
CA ALA A 65 -1.40 -10.15 -3.46
C ALA A 65 -2.77 -10.87 -3.43
N PRO A 66 -2.85 -12.06 -2.80
CA PRO A 66 -4.11 -12.78 -2.70
C PRO A 66 -5.20 -11.88 -2.13
N GLU A 67 -6.39 -11.94 -2.74
CA GLU A 67 -7.56 -11.14 -2.36
C GLU A 67 -7.74 -11.17 -0.83
N PRO A 68 -7.95 -10.00 -0.18
CA PRO A 68 -8.17 -9.97 1.25
C PRO A 68 -9.39 -10.83 1.58
N SER A 69 -9.25 -11.72 2.57
CA SER A 69 -10.35 -12.63 2.91
C SER A 69 -11.65 -11.84 3.14
N ARG A 70 -12.73 -12.25 2.45
CA ARG A 70 -14.06 -11.60 2.46
C ARG A 70 -14.63 -11.39 3.87
N ARG A 71 -14.10 -12.09 4.89
CA ARG A 71 -14.43 -11.90 6.31
C ARG A 71 -13.92 -10.57 6.86
N VAL A 72 -12.76 -10.08 6.42
CA VAL A 72 -12.18 -8.80 6.87
C VAL A 72 -12.95 -7.60 6.31
N ILE A 73 -13.55 -7.74 5.12
CA ILE A 73 -14.27 -6.65 4.44
C ILE A 73 -15.62 -6.35 5.14
N ARG A 74 -16.29 -7.34 5.73
CA ARG A 74 -17.65 -7.17 6.29
C ARG A 74 -17.68 -6.50 7.68
N GLY A 75 -16.53 -6.30 8.33
CA GLY A 75 -16.44 -5.75 9.69
C GLY A 75 -16.25 -4.23 9.77
N GLY A 76 -16.05 -3.54 8.65
CA GLY A 76 -15.85 -2.09 8.62
C GLY A 76 -16.93 -1.41 7.78
N SER A 77 -17.89 -0.75 8.42
CA SER A 77 -18.77 0.22 7.77
C SER A 77 -17.94 1.46 7.38
N GLY A 78 -17.24 1.39 6.26
CA GLY A 78 -16.47 2.50 5.69
C GLY A 78 -16.57 2.51 4.16
N PRO A 79 -16.39 3.67 3.50
CA PRO A 79 -16.72 3.91 2.09
C PRO A 79 -15.79 3.22 1.07
N TRP A 80 -14.96 2.28 1.50
CA TRP A 80 -14.07 1.54 0.63
C TRP A 80 -14.77 0.29 0.09
N THR A 81 -15.59 0.48 -0.95
CA THR A 81 -15.88 -0.60 -1.89
C THR A 81 -14.59 -0.97 -2.61
N PRO A 82 -14.17 -2.25 -2.63
CA PRO A 82 -13.14 -2.68 -3.56
C PRO A 82 -13.62 -2.32 -4.97
N VAL A 83 -12.83 -1.52 -5.71
CA VAL A 83 -12.98 -1.50 -7.15
C VAL A 83 -12.73 -2.94 -7.59
N ALA A 84 -13.70 -3.53 -8.29
CA ALA A 84 -13.57 -4.90 -8.76
C ALA A 84 -12.24 -5.00 -9.53
N SER A 85 -11.43 -6.00 -9.19
CA SER A 85 -10.22 -6.32 -9.94
C SER A 85 -10.61 -6.44 -11.42
N ASP A 86 -9.83 -5.88 -12.34
CA ASP A 86 -10.11 -5.81 -13.79
C ASP A 86 -10.39 -7.19 -14.43
N ARG A 87 -10.07 -8.27 -13.72
CA ARG A 87 -10.42 -9.65 -14.04
C ARG A 87 -11.92 -9.97 -13.95
N ASP A 88 -12.70 -9.21 -13.20
CA ASP A 88 -14.14 -9.41 -12.99
C ASP A 88 -15.01 -8.72 -14.05
N LEU A 89 -14.44 -7.81 -14.85
CA LEU A 89 -15.14 -7.01 -15.86
C LEU A 89 -15.14 -7.65 -17.26
N LEU A 90 -14.51 -8.82 -17.43
CA LEU A 90 -14.38 -9.53 -18.71
C LEU A 90 -15.26 -10.80 -18.80
N ARG A 91 -16.45 -10.80 -18.23
CA ARG A 91 -17.45 -11.87 -18.43
C ARG A 91 -18.76 -11.37 -19.00
#